data_AF-A0A660ZGB0-F1
#
_entry.id   AF-A0A660ZGB0-F1
#
_cell.length_a   1.000
_cell.length_b   1.000
_cell.length_c   1.000
_cell.angle_alpha   90.00
_cell.angle_beta   90.00
_cell.angle_gamma   90.00
#
_symmetry.space_group_name_H-M   'P 1'
#
loop_
_entity.id
_entity.type
_entity.pdbx_description
1 polymer ?
#
loop_
_entity_poly.entity_id
_entity_poly.type
_entity_poly.pdbx_seq_one_letter_code
_entity_poly.pdbx_strand_id
1 'polypeptide(L)'
;MLRMGIVSPIVLHYAVDAFFFAYYLFIGKSLYLKIAAVIGVGIFAIPFVISLVRYLKRGEFEPSESLTNEANLPPSVEEEVETVAVERPEFSRIPKWGIIGVGALVVGVLLVALFKPYRLGHDLKVKLRPKDAVKISEDFLKSKGYDLKDYHGIAVFNVERWDTQEVYMRVHGGFAVVDSFFRTYRPSGAWTVRWFKPLETEEFTVRIAESSDGSNKAWIYQFEHTLPETAAGADLPLDSAKVIAAQYLEEHGFNLSGYQLYKSESEKREHRTDHELGWESSKPFVGEAKVRLDVSVQGDEPQGPDIYLKVPEKWTREFYKKTAWDSIRYILRTILMLVWAMIVVFFIVKGFLRNQLDYKVGAKYLLVGLIFGAILPVYSVLPGVIAQFYYTAMPYTNFITTYISGTIPTRVILIATAFVLAWLAAYRRHRIKLIDAAVAFGLGVLFIGVVSLLEWLRFKLGLAVTAVSSLSVTPIWERLPFNSAINRWLTGDLLKFGSIFVLFGGLLKNEDPKKWLKIIGILLLLAIVKASSTITLTEALGVLVVNLIVLFVLFAVWEYALKRDFTLSMVFIGTISVLPMIVGMIAVSSGLVIYGIIALLVAALSIAFIV
;
A
#
# COMPACT_ATOMS: atom_id res chain seq x y z
N MET A 1 -23.14 9.56 21.74
CA MET A 1 -23.81 8.55 20.88
C MET A 1 -25.05 7.96 21.55
N LEU A 2 -24.97 7.40 22.77
CA LEU A 2 -26.17 7.12 23.60
C LEU A 2 -26.97 8.40 23.89
N ARG A 3 -26.28 9.48 24.26
CA ARG A 3 -26.81 10.83 24.55
C ARG A 3 -27.59 11.55 23.44
N MET A 4 -27.65 11.00 22.22
CA MET A 4 -28.40 11.57 21.10
C MET A 4 -29.31 10.53 20.42
N GLY A 5 -29.45 9.32 20.98
CA GLY A 5 -30.29 8.25 20.40
C GLY A 5 -29.78 7.63 19.08
N ILE A 6 -28.64 8.08 18.54
CA ILE A 6 -28.14 7.70 17.18
C ILE A 6 -27.71 6.22 17.08
N VAL A 7 -27.40 5.56 18.20
CA VAL A 7 -26.98 4.15 18.21
C VAL A 7 -28.09 3.23 17.73
N SER A 8 -29.35 3.48 18.12
CA SER A 8 -30.49 2.63 17.72
C SER A 8 -30.74 2.65 16.21
N PRO A 9 -30.80 3.82 15.52
CA PRO A 9 -30.86 3.90 14.06
C PRO A 9 -29.71 3.19 13.36
N ILE A 10 -28.47 3.31 13.86
CA ILE A 10 -27.30 2.66 13.27
C ILE A 10 -27.40 1.13 13.39
N VAL A 11 -27.75 0.63 14.58
CA VAL A 11 -27.92 -0.81 14.81
C VAL A 11 -29.05 -1.36 13.94
N LEU A 12 -30.16 -0.64 13.82
CA LEU A 12 -31.27 -1.01 12.96
C LEU A 12 -30.86 -1.05 11.48
N HIS A 13 -30.15 -0.03 10.99
CA HIS A 13 -29.66 0.02 9.62
C HIS A 13 -28.79 -1.19 9.27
N TYR A 14 -27.78 -1.49 10.09
CA TYR A 14 -26.91 -2.65 9.85
C TYR A 14 -27.61 -4.00 10.02
N ALA A 15 -28.60 -4.11 10.91
CA ALA A 15 -29.38 -5.33 11.06
C ALA A 15 -30.26 -5.60 9.82
N VAL A 16 -30.85 -4.54 9.25
CA VAL A 16 -31.63 -4.61 8.01
C VAL A 16 -30.74 -5.02 6.83
N ASP A 17 -29.57 -4.39 6.68
CA ASP A 17 -28.63 -4.73 5.60
C ASP A 17 -28.13 -6.18 5.71
N ALA A 18 -27.78 -6.62 6.93
CA ALA A 18 -27.34 -7.98 7.17
C ALA A 18 -28.45 -9.01 6.87
N PHE A 19 -29.70 -8.69 7.19
CA PHE A 19 -30.85 -9.53 6.83
C PHE A 19 -30.99 -9.69 5.32
N PHE A 20 -30.94 -8.59 4.56
CA PHE A 20 -31.03 -8.67 3.10
C PHE A 20 -29.88 -9.46 2.48
N PHE A 21 -28.65 -9.22 2.94
CA PHE A 21 -27.48 -9.94 2.43
C PHE A 21 -27.57 -11.44 2.73
N ALA A 22 -27.98 -11.81 3.94
CA ALA A 22 -28.16 -13.19 4.32
C ALA A 22 -29.33 -13.88 3.61
N TYR A 23 -30.42 -13.15 3.32
CA TYR A 23 -31.53 -13.68 2.55
C TYR A 23 -31.08 -14.16 1.17
N TYR A 24 -30.28 -13.35 0.46
CA TYR A 24 -29.71 -13.75 -0.83
C TYR A 24 -28.79 -14.97 -0.72
N LEU A 25 -27.96 -15.04 0.32
CA LEU A 25 -27.10 -16.19 0.58
C LEU A 25 -27.89 -17.46 0.92
N PHE A 26 -29.02 -17.32 1.61
CA PHE A 26 -29.88 -18.43 2.04
C PHE A 26 -30.66 -19.06 0.89
N ILE A 27 -31.05 -18.26 -0.11
CA ILE A 27 -31.69 -18.75 -1.35
C ILE A 27 -30.70 -19.53 -2.23
N GLY A 28 -29.39 -19.33 -2.04
CA GLY A 28 -28.34 -20.04 -2.77
C GLY A 28 -28.40 -21.57 -2.63
N LYS A 29 -27.97 -22.31 -3.65
CA LYS A 29 -28.00 -23.79 -3.66
C LYS A 29 -26.97 -24.43 -2.71
N SER A 30 -25.92 -23.70 -2.33
CA SER A 30 -24.82 -24.21 -1.52
C SER A 30 -25.18 -24.25 -0.02
N LEU A 31 -25.01 -25.43 0.61
CA LEU A 31 -25.21 -25.61 2.05
C LEU A 31 -24.30 -24.68 2.87
N TYR A 32 -23.07 -24.45 2.40
CA TYR A 32 -22.14 -23.51 3.01
C TYR A 32 -22.71 -22.08 3.08
N LEU A 33 -23.30 -21.60 1.99
CA LEU A 33 -23.87 -20.24 1.94
C LEU A 33 -25.11 -20.12 2.83
N LYS A 34 -25.92 -21.17 2.92
CA LYS A 34 -27.08 -21.23 3.84
C LYS A 34 -26.65 -21.18 5.30
N ILE A 35 -25.63 -21.94 5.68
CA ILE A 35 -25.09 -21.93 7.05
C ILE A 35 -24.49 -20.55 7.36
N ALA A 36 -23.72 -19.97 6.43
CA ALA A 36 -23.17 -18.63 6.58
C ALA A 36 -24.26 -17.55 6.76
N ALA A 37 -25.37 -17.65 6.01
CA ALA A 37 -26.51 -16.76 6.13
C ALA A 37 -27.17 -16.83 7.52
N VAL A 38 -27.42 -18.05 8.01
CA VAL A 38 -28.04 -18.27 9.33
C VAL A 38 -27.15 -17.75 10.45
N ILE A 39 -25.83 -17.99 10.38
CA ILE A 39 -24.87 -17.45 11.36
C ILE A 39 -24.83 -15.92 11.29
N GLY A 40 -24.80 -15.36 10.08
CA GLY A 40 -24.72 -13.91 9.86
C GLY A 40 -25.89 -13.14 10.47
N VAL A 41 -27.13 -13.64 10.31
CA VAL A 41 -28.33 -13.04 10.93
C VAL A 41 -28.44 -13.41 12.40
N GLY A 42 -28.09 -14.65 12.77
CA GLY A 42 -28.22 -15.16 14.14
C GLY A 42 -27.42 -14.37 15.17
N ILE A 43 -26.31 -13.75 14.77
CA ILE A 43 -25.52 -12.86 15.65
C ILE A 43 -26.36 -11.67 16.15
N PHE A 44 -27.27 -11.12 15.34
CA PHE A 44 -28.15 -10.02 15.74
C PHE A 44 -29.25 -10.46 16.71
N ALA A 45 -29.51 -11.77 16.86
CA ALA A 45 -30.41 -12.30 17.87
C ALA A 45 -29.77 -12.34 19.27
N ILE A 46 -28.44 -12.22 19.39
CA ILE A 46 -27.73 -12.32 20.68
C ILE A 46 -28.21 -11.26 21.69
N PRO A 47 -28.34 -9.95 21.36
CA PRO A 47 -28.87 -8.96 22.29
C PRO A 47 -30.31 -9.25 22.73
N PHE A 48 -31.14 -9.78 21.81
CA PHE A 48 -32.51 -10.19 22.12
C PHE A 48 -32.53 -11.37 23.09
N VAL A 49 -31.71 -12.41 22.84
CA VAL A 49 -31.59 -13.57 23.73
C VAL A 49 -31.07 -13.17 25.11
N ILE A 50 -30.07 -12.28 25.18
CA ILE A 50 -29.57 -11.75 26.46
C ILE A 50 -30.67 -10.99 27.21
N SER A 51 -31.43 -10.15 26.50
CA SER A 51 -32.53 -9.37 27.09
C SER A 51 -33.66 -10.29 27.56
N LEU A 52 -34.01 -11.30 26.77
CA LEU A 52 -35.02 -12.31 27.10
C LEU A 52 -34.60 -13.13 28.32
N VAL A 53 -33.36 -13.61 28.39
CA VAL A 53 -32.83 -14.34 29.56
C VAL A 53 -32.84 -13.46 30.81
N ARG A 54 -32.50 -12.17 30.69
CA ARG A 54 -32.56 -11.24 31.82
C ARG A 54 -34.00 -10.96 32.26
N TYR A 55 -34.92 -10.79 31.32
CA TYR A 55 -36.34 -10.63 31.58
C TYR A 55 -36.92 -11.87 32.27
N LEU A 56 -36.66 -13.07 31.76
CA LEU A 56 -37.09 -14.32 32.37
C LEU A 56 -36.53 -14.52 33.78
N LYS A 57 -35.35 -13.96 34.09
CA LYS A 57 -34.73 -14.03 35.42
C LYS A 57 -35.23 -12.96 36.40
N ARG A 58 -35.58 -11.76 35.91
CA ARG A 58 -35.94 -10.60 36.76
C ARG A 58 -37.44 -10.32 36.81
N GLY A 59 -38.22 -10.79 35.83
CA GLY A 59 -39.67 -10.58 35.73
C GLY A 59 -40.07 -9.16 35.31
N GLU A 60 -39.12 -8.26 35.08
CA GLU A 60 -39.37 -6.85 34.79
C GLU A 60 -38.37 -6.29 33.76
N PHE A 61 -38.79 -5.23 33.07
CA PHE A 61 -37.91 -4.44 32.21
C PHE A 61 -37.25 -3.32 33.00
N GLU A 62 -36.03 -2.95 32.62
CA GLU A 62 -35.30 -1.86 33.24
C GLU A 62 -36.00 -0.52 32.90
N PRO A 63 -36.26 0.38 33.88
CA PRO A 63 -36.99 1.62 33.64
C PRO A 63 -36.29 2.49 32.59
N SER A 64 -37.04 2.93 31.57
CA SER A 64 -36.50 3.72 30.46
C SER A 64 -36.24 5.19 30.80
N GLU A 65 -36.67 5.65 31.98
CA GLU A 65 -36.58 7.05 32.40
C GLU A 65 -35.14 7.57 32.38
N SER A 66 -34.19 6.75 32.86
CA SER A 66 -32.74 7.06 32.86
C SER A 66 -32.09 7.04 31.47
N LEU A 67 -32.78 6.49 30.46
CA LEU A 67 -32.30 6.37 29.09
C LEU A 67 -32.78 7.53 28.19
N THR A 68 -33.63 8.42 28.71
CA THR A 68 -34.06 9.62 28.00
C THR A 68 -32.94 10.65 27.90
N ASN A 69 -32.95 11.46 26.84
CA ASN A 69 -31.97 12.54 26.68
C ASN A 69 -32.13 13.59 27.80
N GLU A 70 -33.35 13.80 28.30
CA GLU A 70 -33.68 14.74 29.37
C GLU A 70 -33.10 14.32 30.73
N ALA A 71 -33.19 13.03 31.10
CA ALA A 71 -32.63 12.52 32.35
C ALA A 71 -31.09 12.54 32.40
N ASN A 72 -30.42 12.80 31.25
CA ASN A 72 -28.96 12.90 31.14
C ASN A 72 -28.45 14.34 30.90
N LEU A 73 -29.32 15.34 31.05
CA LEU A 73 -28.93 16.74 31.18
C LEU A 73 -28.17 16.89 32.50
N PRO A 74 -26.92 17.39 32.50
CA PRO A 74 -26.26 17.69 33.77
C PRO A 74 -27.08 18.78 34.48
N PRO A 75 -27.21 18.73 35.82
CA PRO A 75 -27.71 19.88 36.55
C PRO A 75 -26.83 21.09 36.20
N SER A 76 -27.43 22.28 36.12
CA SER A 76 -26.71 23.54 35.96
C SER A 76 -25.94 23.86 37.24
N VAL A 77 -24.93 23.06 37.53
CA VAL A 77 -23.92 23.39 38.50
C VAL A 77 -22.89 24.18 37.71
N GLU A 78 -22.74 25.46 38.05
CA GLU A 78 -21.47 26.13 37.85
C GLU A 78 -20.44 25.31 38.63
N GLU A 79 -19.87 24.29 37.98
CA GLU A 79 -18.68 23.60 38.49
C GLU A 79 -17.59 24.67 38.50
N GLU A 80 -17.39 25.24 39.68
CA GLU A 80 -16.13 25.85 40.04
C GLU A 80 -15.08 24.78 39.75
N VAL A 81 -14.36 24.97 38.63
CA VAL A 81 -13.29 24.09 38.22
C VAL A 81 -12.20 24.25 39.28
N GLU A 82 -12.28 23.47 40.36
CA GLU A 82 -11.13 23.21 41.20
C GLU A 82 -10.10 22.57 40.28
N THR A 83 -9.18 23.39 39.80
CA THR A 83 -7.96 22.94 39.19
C THR A 83 -7.17 22.25 40.28
N VAL A 84 -7.48 20.97 40.52
CA VAL A 84 -6.57 20.08 41.21
C VAL A 84 -5.31 20.09 40.35
N ALA A 85 -4.33 20.87 40.81
CA ALA A 85 -3.00 20.88 40.24
C ALA A 85 -2.47 19.46 40.43
N VAL A 86 -2.61 18.63 39.41
CA VAL A 86 -1.89 17.38 39.31
C VAL A 86 -0.43 17.76 39.52
N GLU A 87 0.15 17.36 40.66
CA GLU A 87 1.57 17.54 40.92
C GLU A 87 2.32 17.02 39.70
N ARG A 88 2.93 17.96 38.99
CA ARG A 88 3.72 17.68 37.81
C ARG A 88 4.98 17.03 38.33
N PRO A 89 5.30 15.77 37.98
CA PRO A 89 6.65 15.31 38.22
C PRO A 89 7.57 16.28 37.49
N GLU A 90 8.39 17.03 38.23
CA GLU A 90 9.50 17.76 37.65
C GLU A 90 10.44 16.71 37.08
N PHE A 91 10.28 16.45 35.78
CA PHE A 91 11.08 15.45 35.09
C PHE A 91 12.54 15.89 35.14
N SER A 92 13.33 15.11 35.88
CA SER A 92 14.75 15.33 36.06
C SER A 92 15.45 15.36 34.69
N ARG A 93 16.17 16.46 34.47
CA ARG A 93 17.03 16.66 33.29
C ARG A 93 18.10 15.58 33.28
N ILE A 94 18.20 14.80 32.20
CA ILE A 94 19.43 14.07 31.91
C ILE A 94 20.00 14.61 30.59
N PRO A 95 21.07 15.43 30.62
CA PRO A 95 21.67 16.05 29.42
C PRO A 95 22.29 15.06 28.42
N LYS A 96 22.35 13.76 28.75
CA LYS A 96 22.95 12.71 27.90
C LYS A 96 22.07 12.30 26.70
N TRP A 97 20.77 12.54 26.73
CA TRP A 97 19.87 12.09 25.65
C TRP A 97 20.05 12.85 24.34
N GLY A 98 20.35 14.14 24.36
CA GLY A 98 20.67 14.89 23.14
C GLY A 98 21.88 14.32 22.41
N ILE A 99 22.92 13.91 23.16
CA ILE A 99 24.11 13.25 22.62
C ILE A 99 23.76 11.87 22.06
N ILE A 100 22.91 11.10 22.74
CA ILE A 100 22.40 9.81 22.25
C ILE A 100 21.61 9.99 20.94
N GLY A 101 20.76 11.02 20.85
CA GLY A 101 19.99 11.34 19.64
C GLY A 101 20.88 11.68 18.45
N VAL A 102 21.89 12.53 18.66
CA VAL A 102 22.87 12.89 17.61
C VAL A 102 23.74 11.68 17.23
N GLY A 103 24.21 10.91 18.22
CA GLY A 103 24.96 9.68 17.96
C GLY A 103 24.14 8.64 17.19
N ALA A 104 22.88 8.44 17.56
CA ALA A 104 21.94 7.55 16.86
C ALA A 104 21.70 8.03 15.42
N LEU A 105 21.53 9.34 15.22
CA LEU A 105 21.40 9.94 13.89
C LEU A 105 22.64 9.65 13.03
N VAL A 106 23.85 9.95 13.53
CA VAL A 106 25.11 9.77 12.79
C VAL A 106 25.33 8.30 12.45
N VAL A 107 25.19 7.40 13.42
CA VAL A 107 25.33 5.95 13.19
C VAL A 107 24.27 5.45 12.22
N GLY A 108 23.02 5.89 12.37
CA GLY A 108 21.93 5.53 11.46
C GLY A 108 22.22 5.94 10.02
N VAL A 109 22.66 7.18 9.80
CA VAL A 109 23.05 7.69 8.47
C VAL A 109 24.22 6.89 7.90
N LEU A 110 25.24 6.60 8.71
CA LEU A 110 26.39 5.77 8.29
C LEU A 110 25.94 4.35 7.89
N LEU A 111 25.07 3.72 8.68
CA LEU A 111 24.54 2.40 8.36
C LEU A 111 23.75 2.41 7.03
N VAL A 112 22.89 3.41 6.81
CA VAL A 112 22.15 3.55 5.55
C VAL A 112 23.10 3.80 4.36
N ALA A 113 24.14 4.60 4.56
CA ALA A 113 25.11 4.92 3.51
C ALA A 113 25.98 3.71 3.12
N LEU A 114 26.41 2.92 4.11
CA LEU A 114 27.28 1.76 3.93
C LEU A 114 26.51 0.51 3.46
N PHE A 115 25.30 0.28 3.99
CA PHE A 115 24.53 -0.95 3.77
C PHE A 115 23.28 -0.68 2.93
N LYS A 116 23.49 -0.32 1.66
CA LYS A 116 22.40 -0.09 0.71
C LYS A 116 21.72 -1.42 0.35
N PRO A 117 20.41 -1.59 0.61
CA PRO A 117 19.69 -2.78 0.15
C PRO A 117 19.61 -2.77 -1.38
N TYR A 118 19.69 -3.95 -2.01
CA TYR A 118 19.49 -4.05 -3.45
C TYR A 118 18.06 -3.62 -3.83
N ARG A 119 17.95 -2.88 -4.93
CA ARG A 119 16.67 -2.42 -5.49
C ARG A 119 16.70 -2.60 -7.01
N LEU A 120 15.62 -3.14 -7.57
CA LEU A 120 15.40 -3.12 -9.01
C LEU A 120 15.24 -1.67 -9.46
N GLY A 121 15.93 -1.30 -10.54
CA GLY A 121 15.95 0.07 -11.04
C GLY A 121 16.74 1.06 -10.17
N HIS A 122 17.73 0.57 -9.40
CA HIS A 122 18.62 1.43 -8.61
C HIS A 122 19.44 2.42 -9.46
N ASP A 123 19.57 2.13 -10.75
CA ASP A 123 20.27 2.92 -11.76
C ASP A 123 19.34 3.83 -12.58
N LEU A 124 18.02 3.75 -12.34
CA LEU A 124 17.05 4.63 -13.00
C LEU A 124 17.24 6.08 -12.55
N LYS A 125 17.44 6.96 -13.52
CA LYS A 125 17.47 8.41 -13.34
C LYS A 125 16.43 9.04 -14.25
N VAL A 126 15.22 9.23 -13.71
CA VAL A 126 14.09 9.74 -14.48
C VAL A 126 14.11 11.27 -14.44
N LYS A 127 14.24 11.91 -15.59
CA LYS A 127 14.13 13.37 -15.75
C LYS A 127 12.93 13.77 -16.59
N LEU A 128 12.46 12.89 -17.49
CA LEU A 128 11.28 13.15 -18.28
C LEU A 128 10.07 13.37 -17.36
N ARG A 129 9.26 14.40 -17.63
CA ARG A 129 8.04 14.69 -16.87
C ARG A 129 6.82 14.08 -17.58
N PRO A 130 5.70 13.85 -16.87
CA PRO A 130 4.49 13.29 -17.48
C PRO A 130 4.04 14.02 -18.73
N LYS A 131 4.08 15.36 -18.74
CA LYS A 131 3.68 16.18 -19.89
C LYS A 131 4.59 15.98 -21.11
N ASP A 132 5.88 15.79 -20.88
CA ASP A 132 6.85 15.57 -21.95
C ASP A 132 6.64 14.17 -22.55
N ALA A 133 6.32 13.16 -21.72
CA ALA A 133 5.95 11.81 -22.18
C ALA A 133 4.66 11.81 -23.01
N VAL A 134 3.62 12.53 -22.58
CA VAL A 134 2.38 12.70 -23.37
C VAL A 134 2.70 13.28 -24.75
N LYS A 135 3.53 14.32 -24.81
CA LYS A 135 3.90 14.96 -26.07
C LYS A 135 4.68 14.02 -26.99
N ILE A 136 5.66 13.29 -26.48
CA ILE A 136 6.42 12.29 -27.28
C ILE A 136 5.47 11.23 -27.86
N SER A 137 4.52 10.75 -27.05
CA SER A 137 3.52 9.79 -27.51
C SER A 137 2.57 10.39 -28.55
N GLU A 138 2.16 11.64 -28.38
CA GLU A 138 1.30 12.36 -29.32
C GLU A 138 1.99 12.53 -30.69
N ASP A 139 3.25 12.96 -30.69
CA ASP A 139 4.05 13.15 -31.90
C ASP A 139 4.25 11.81 -32.66
N PHE A 140 4.43 10.70 -31.93
CA PHE A 140 4.52 9.35 -32.52
C PHE A 140 3.21 8.85 -33.11
N LEU A 141 2.09 9.05 -32.44
CA LEU A 141 0.78 8.63 -32.95
C LEU A 141 0.37 9.47 -34.17
N LYS A 142 0.69 10.77 -34.17
CA LYS A 142 0.49 11.64 -35.34
C LYS A 142 1.36 11.26 -36.53
N SER A 143 2.62 10.82 -36.30
CA SER A 143 3.47 10.36 -37.40
C SER A 143 2.97 9.05 -38.03
N LYS A 144 2.18 8.26 -37.29
CA LYS A 144 1.41 7.12 -37.79
C LYS A 144 0.07 7.50 -38.43
N GLY A 145 -0.33 8.77 -38.40
CA GLY A 145 -1.56 9.27 -39.04
C GLY A 145 -2.79 9.31 -38.14
N TYR A 146 -2.67 9.07 -36.82
CA TYR A 146 -3.81 9.11 -35.90
C TYR A 146 -4.15 10.55 -35.44
N ASP A 147 -5.45 10.87 -35.37
CA ASP A 147 -5.95 12.11 -34.75
C ASP A 147 -6.38 11.84 -33.29
N LEU A 148 -5.84 12.64 -32.37
CA LEU A 148 -6.03 12.47 -30.93
C LEU A 148 -6.91 13.54 -30.30
N LYS A 149 -7.58 14.38 -31.09
CA LYS A 149 -8.33 15.56 -30.59
C LYS A 149 -9.33 15.25 -29.47
N ASP A 150 -10.02 14.12 -29.56
CA ASP A 150 -11.05 13.71 -28.59
C ASP A 150 -10.53 12.65 -27.59
N TYR A 151 -9.26 12.26 -27.66
CA TYR A 151 -8.66 11.28 -26.76
C TYR A 151 -8.15 11.92 -25.47
N HIS A 152 -8.34 11.21 -24.37
CA HIS A 152 -7.72 11.53 -23.09
C HIS A 152 -6.33 10.90 -23.00
N GLY A 153 -5.28 11.71 -23.05
CA GLY A 153 -3.90 11.28 -22.83
C GLY A 153 -3.50 11.30 -21.35
N ILE A 154 -3.13 10.13 -20.80
CA ILE A 154 -2.65 9.99 -19.42
C ILE A 154 -1.29 9.30 -19.41
N ALA A 155 -0.28 9.96 -18.83
CA ALA A 155 1.06 9.42 -18.64
C ALA A 155 1.30 9.00 -17.18
N VAL A 156 1.83 7.79 -17.01
CA VAL A 156 2.21 7.22 -15.71
C VAL A 156 3.60 6.61 -15.81
N PHE A 157 4.45 6.78 -14.80
CA PHE A 157 5.76 6.12 -14.78
C PHE A 157 5.70 4.83 -13.98
N ASN A 158 5.97 3.71 -14.63
CA ASN A 158 5.97 2.38 -14.05
C ASN A 158 7.41 1.87 -13.92
N VAL A 159 7.77 1.39 -12.73
CA VAL A 159 8.93 0.49 -12.56
C VAL A 159 8.41 -0.91 -12.80
N GLU A 160 9.02 -1.66 -13.70
CA GLU A 160 8.59 -3.02 -14.01
C GLU A 160 8.68 -3.89 -12.75
N ARG A 161 7.63 -4.68 -12.51
CA ARG A 161 7.52 -5.59 -11.36
C ARG A 161 7.09 -6.95 -11.84
N TRP A 162 7.99 -7.92 -11.78
CA TRP A 162 7.68 -9.29 -12.17
C TRP A 162 7.77 -10.22 -10.96
N ASP A 163 6.67 -10.39 -10.24
CA ASP A 163 6.69 -11.10 -8.96
C ASP A 163 7.22 -12.54 -9.08
N THR A 164 6.89 -13.26 -10.16
CA THR A 164 7.28 -14.68 -10.37
C THR A 164 8.64 -14.79 -11.07
N GLN A 165 8.80 -14.09 -12.19
CA GLN A 165 10.00 -14.16 -13.02
C GLN A 165 11.22 -13.55 -12.33
N GLU A 166 11.06 -12.41 -11.64
CA GLU A 166 12.14 -11.77 -10.88
C GLU A 166 12.61 -12.67 -9.74
N VAL A 167 11.68 -13.29 -9.00
CA VAL A 167 12.04 -14.26 -7.96
C VAL A 167 12.78 -15.45 -8.57
N TYR A 168 12.32 -16.01 -9.69
CA TYR A 168 13.02 -17.11 -10.34
C TYR A 168 14.46 -16.72 -10.75
N MET A 169 14.63 -15.57 -11.40
CA MET A 169 15.95 -15.06 -11.77
C MET A 169 16.86 -14.89 -10.54
N ARG A 170 16.33 -14.38 -9.42
CA ARG A 170 17.09 -14.26 -8.17
C ARG A 170 17.51 -15.61 -7.59
N VAL A 171 16.62 -16.59 -7.58
CA VAL A 171 16.89 -17.94 -7.07
C VAL A 171 17.97 -18.63 -7.89
N HIS A 172 17.92 -18.52 -9.21
CA HIS A 172 18.78 -19.32 -10.11
C HIS A 172 20.03 -18.57 -10.60
N GLY A 173 20.05 -17.24 -10.58
CA GLY A 173 21.15 -16.43 -11.13
C GLY A 173 21.54 -15.22 -10.28
N GLY A 174 20.84 -14.94 -9.19
CA GLY A 174 21.06 -13.75 -8.38
C GLY A 174 20.67 -12.45 -9.09
N PHE A 175 20.99 -11.31 -8.46
CA PHE A 175 20.54 -10.00 -8.95
C PHE A 175 21.28 -9.49 -10.20
N ALA A 176 22.53 -9.93 -10.43
CA ALA A 176 23.25 -9.56 -11.64
C ALA A 176 22.54 -10.08 -12.91
N VAL A 177 21.88 -11.24 -12.82
CA VAL A 177 21.06 -11.80 -13.90
C VAL A 177 19.76 -11.02 -14.10
N VAL A 178 19.16 -10.52 -13.00
CA VAL A 178 18.00 -9.61 -13.09
C VAL A 178 18.39 -8.32 -13.80
N ASP A 179 19.49 -7.69 -13.38
CA ASP A 179 19.99 -6.45 -13.98
C ASP A 179 20.35 -6.65 -15.46
N SER A 180 21.00 -7.77 -15.82
CA SER A 180 21.35 -8.05 -17.21
C SER A 180 20.13 -8.28 -18.09
N PHE A 181 19.07 -8.89 -17.55
CA PHE A 181 17.81 -9.06 -18.27
C PHE A 181 17.21 -7.71 -18.64
N PHE A 182 17.03 -6.80 -17.67
CA PHE A 182 16.45 -5.48 -17.92
C PHE A 182 17.38 -4.55 -18.72
N ARG A 183 18.69 -4.75 -18.69
CA ARG A 183 19.60 -3.99 -19.58
C ARG A 183 19.53 -4.44 -21.03
N THR A 184 19.26 -5.73 -21.27
CA THR A 184 19.34 -6.34 -22.60
C THR A 184 17.99 -6.37 -23.31
N TYR A 185 16.93 -6.72 -22.60
CA TYR A 185 15.64 -7.06 -23.21
C TYR A 185 14.59 -5.98 -22.99
N ARG A 186 14.53 -5.37 -21.81
CA ARG A 186 13.45 -4.41 -21.50
C ARG A 186 13.87 -3.44 -20.40
N PRO A 187 13.62 -2.12 -20.55
CA PRO A 187 13.89 -1.15 -19.49
C PRO A 187 13.27 -1.54 -18.14
N SER A 188 14.02 -1.35 -17.04
CA SER A 188 13.53 -1.60 -15.67
C SER A 188 12.47 -0.59 -15.21
N GLY A 189 12.30 0.52 -15.93
CA GLY A 189 11.22 1.47 -15.73
C GLY A 189 10.96 2.31 -16.97
N ALA A 190 9.70 2.66 -17.18
CA ALA A 190 9.24 3.38 -18.37
C ALA A 190 8.00 4.23 -18.08
N TRP A 191 7.84 5.29 -18.86
CA TRP A 191 6.57 5.98 -19.00
C TRP A 191 5.62 5.12 -19.83
N THR A 192 4.38 4.99 -19.36
CA THR A 192 3.27 4.41 -20.11
C THR A 192 2.28 5.54 -20.35
N VAL A 193 2.02 5.85 -21.61
CA VAL A 193 1.03 6.84 -22.03
C VAL A 193 -0.14 6.10 -22.63
N ARG A 194 -1.31 6.21 -21.99
CA ARG A 194 -2.56 5.64 -22.47
C ARG A 194 -3.43 6.77 -23.05
N TRP A 195 -3.93 6.55 -24.25
CA TRP A 195 -4.91 7.39 -24.93
C TRP A 195 -6.21 6.62 -25.09
N PHE A 196 -7.31 7.18 -24.62
CA PHE A 196 -8.62 6.52 -24.70
C PHE A 196 -9.76 7.53 -24.89
N LYS A 197 -10.89 7.05 -25.40
CA LYS A 197 -12.18 7.76 -25.42
C LYS A 197 -13.19 7.01 -24.55
N PRO A 198 -13.90 7.68 -23.62
CA PRO A 198 -14.96 7.04 -22.86
C PRO A 198 -16.02 6.42 -23.77
N LEU A 199 -16.47 5.21 -23.45
CA LEU A 199 -17.46 4.43 -24.21
C LEU A 199 -16.99 3.92 -25.57
N GLU A 200 -15.70 4.02 -25.87
CA GLU A 200 -15.11 3.46 -27.09
C GLU A 200 -14.00 2.46 -26.74
N THR A 201 -13.98 1.34 -27.43
CA THR A 201 -12.97 0.28 -27.22
C THR A 201 -11.60 0.65 -27.78
N GLU A 202 -11.54 1.61 -28.71
CA GLU A 202 -10.31 2.02 -29.35
C GLU A 202 -9.39 2.77 -28.38
N GLU A 203 -8.19 2.25 -28.17
CA GLU A 203 -7.20 2.80 -27.24
C GLU A 203 -5.77 2.63 -27.76
N PHE A 204 -4.91 3.58 -27.42
CA PHE A 204 -3.47 3.48 -27.70
C PHE A 204 -2.68 3.44 -26.40
N THR A 205 -1.71 2.54 -26.33
CA THR A 205 -0.72 2.53 -25.25
C THR A 205 0.68 2.63 -25.84
N VAL A 206 1.40 3.68 -25.48
CA VAL A 206 2.79 3.91 -25.89
C VAL A 206 3.69 3.84 -24.67
N ARG A 207 4.70 2.96 -24.69
CA ARG A 207 5.69 2.87 -23.61
C ARG A 207 7.02 3.49 -24.02
N ILE A 208 7.46 4.47 -23.23
CA ILE A 208 8.62 5.32 -23.49
C ILE A 208 9.65 5.08 -22.39
N ALA A 209 10.85 4.68 -22.79
CA ALA A 209 12.00 4.52 -21.91
C ALA A 209 12.87 5.78 -21.94
N GLU A 210 13.63 6.00 -20.88
CA GLU A 210 14.60 7.08 -20.75
C GLU A 210 15.99 6.51 -20.47
N SER A 211 17.02 7.08 -21.09
CA SER A 211 18.38 6.58 -20.95
C SER A 211 18.94 6.87 -19.57
N SER A 212 19.42 5.82 -18.90
CA SER A 212 20.03 5.90 -17.56
C SER A 212 21.42 6.56 -17.55
N ASP A 213 22.06 6.74 -18.72
CA ASP A 213 23.39 7.34 -18.88
C ASP A 213 23.41 8.87 -18.70
N GLY A 214 22.23 9.50 -18.53
CA GLY A 214 22.11 10.95 -18.33
C GLY A 214 22.09 11.77 -19.63
N SER A 215 22.09 11.13 -20.80
CA SER A 215 21.95 11.77 -22.12
C SER A 215 20.56 12.36 -22.39
N ASN A 216 19.58 12.11 -21.52
CA ASN A 216 18.16 12.49 -21.64
C ASN A 216 17.50 11.96 -22.93
N LYS A 217 18.07 10.94 -23.57
CA LYS A 217 17.43 10.31 -24.74
C LYS A 217 16.24 9.49 -24.27
N ALA A 218 15.08 9.76 -24.84
CA ALA A 218 13.89 8.95 -24.68
C ALA A 218 13.62 8.19 -25.99
N TRP A 219 13.15 6.95 -25.89
CA TRP A 219 12.76 6.15 -27.04
C TRP A 219 11.50 5.35 -26.73
N ILE A 220 10.71 5.08 -27.76
CA ILE A 220 9.55 4.21 -27.68
C ILE A 220 10.06 2.79 -27.87
N TYR A 221 9.78 1.90 -26.92
CA TYR A 221 10.18 0.50 -27.00
C TYR A 221 9.00 -0.45 -27.15
N GLN A 222 7.78 0.05 -26.96
CA GLN A 222 6.56 -0.74 -27.13
C GLN A 222 5.38 0.14 -27.51
N PHE A 223 4.57 -0.36 -28.43
CA PHE A 223 3.32 0.26 -28.88
C PHE A 223 2.22 -0.80 -28.95
N GLU A 224 1.04 -0.48 -28.40
CA GLU A 224 -0.16 -1.30 -28.44
C GLU A 224 -1.33 -0.46 -28.93
N HIS A 225 -2.15 -1.04 -29.79
CA HIS A 225 -3.36 -0.43 -30.33
C HIS A 225 -4.53 -1.41 -30.14
N THR A 226 -5.43 -1.07 -29.23
CA THR A 226 -6.64 -1.86 -28.99
C THR A 226 -7.71 -1.39 -29.93
N LEU A 227 -8.27 -2.30 -30.73
CA LEU A 227 -9.34 -2.02 -31.70
C LEU A 227 -10.62 -2.80 -31.37
N PRO A 228 -11.81 -2.26 -31.65
CA PRO A 228 -13.04 -3.05 -31.59
C PRO A 228 -12.99 -4.21 -32.60
N GLU A 229 -13.70 -5.30 -32.30
CA GLU A 229 -13.70 -6.51 -33.15
C GLU A 229 -14.22 -6.25 -34.57
N THR A 230 -15.10 -5.25 -34.72
CA THR A 230 -15.68 -4.81 -36.00
C THR A 230 -14.84 -3.77 -36.73
N ALA A 231 -13.66 -3.39 -36.21
CA ALA A 231 -12.81 -2.42 -36.92
C ALA A 231 -12.30 -3.03 -38.23
N ALA A 232 -12.30 -2.21 -39.30
CA ALA A 232 -11.74 -2.58 -40.58
C ALA A 232 -10.21 -2.79 -40.48
N GLY A 233 -9.68 -3.69 -41.27
CA GLY A 233 -8.25 -3.93 -41.37
C GLY A 233 -7.94 -4.90 -42.50
N ALA A 234 -6.66 -5.13 -42.75
CA ALA A 234 -6.27 -6.10 -43.76
C ALA A 234 -6.69 -7.53 -43.39
N ASP A 235 -6.99 -8.33 -44.41
CA ASP A 235 -7.20 -9.77 -44.27
C ASP A 235 -5.98 -10.49 -44.81
N LEU A 236 -4.95 -10.63 -43.99
CA LEU A 236 -3.68 -11.20 -44.40
C LEU A 236 -3.59 -12.71 -44.13
N PRO A 237 -2.93 -13.47 -45.01
CA PRO A 237 -2.52 -14.83 -44.69
C PRO A 237 -1.47 -14.83 -43.58
N LEU A 238 -1.46 -15.90 -42.78
CA LEU A 238 -0.51 -16.08 -41.67
C LEU A 238 0.96 -15.94 -42.08
N ASP A 239 1.35 -16.41 -43.27
CA ASP A 239 2.74 -16.32 -43.72
C ASP A 239 3.16 -14.87 -44.04
N SER A 240 2.23 -14.03 -44.51
CA SER A 240 2.48 -12.59 -44.66
C SER A 240 2.64 -11.92 -43.30
N ALA A 241 1.77 -12.27 -42.34
CA ALA A 241 1.86 -11.76 -40.97
C ALA A 241 3.18 -12.16 -40.28
N LYS A 242 3.70 -13.37 -40.53
CA LYS A 242 5.03 -13.80 -40.05
C LYS A 242 6.15 -12.91 -40.54
N VAL A 243 6.13 -12.51 -41.82
CA VAL A 243 7.14 -11.61 -42.38
C VAL A 243 7.06 -10.23 -41.73
N ILE A 244 5.85 -9.69 -41.57
CA ILE A 244 5.62 -8.39 -40.91
C ILE A 244 6.14 -8.41 -39.47
N ALA A 245 5.77 -9.43 -38.70
CA ALA A 245 6.20 -9.56 -37.31
C ALA A 245 7.71 -9.81 -37.17
N ALA A 246 8.32 -10.58 -38.09
CA ALA A 246 9.75 -10.81 -38.09
C ALA A 246 10.54 -9.53 -38.37
N GLN A 247 10.14 -8.77 -39.39
CA GLN A 247 10.73 -7.47 -39.72
C GLN A 247 10.57 -6.49 -38.54
N TYR A 248 9.39 -6.46 -37.92
CA TYR A 248 9.13 -5.63 -36.75
C TYR A 248 10.08 -5.94 -35.58
N LEU A 249 10.35 -7.23 -35.30
CA LEU A 249 11.31 -7.63 -34.26
C LEU A 249 12.74 -7.24 -34.61
N GLU A 250 13.14 -7.35 -35.88
CA GLU A 250 14.47 -6.93 -36.35
C GLU A 250 14.66 -5.41 -36.23
N GLU A 251 13.64 -4.61 -36.55
CA GLU A 251 13.63 -3.16 -36.34
C GLU A 251 13.75 -2.78 -34.86
N HIS A 252 13.24 -3.63 -33.96
CA HIS A 252 13.42 -3.50 -32.50
C HIS A 252 14.76 -4.06 -31.99
N GLY A 253 15.65 -4.51 -32.89
CA GLY A 253 17.00 -4.96 -32.57
C GLY A 253 17.13 -6.44 -32.20
N PHE A 254 16.09 -7.26 -32.43
CA PHE A 254 16.15 -8.70 -32.17
C PHE A 254 16.63 -9.49 -33.39
N ASN A 255 17.61 -10.36 -33.17
CA ASN A 255 18.04 -11.33 -34.18
C ASN A 255 17.34 -12.68 -33.96
N LEU A 256 16.44 -13.05 -34.88
CA LEU A 256 15.60 -14.23 -34.77
C LEU A 256 16.33 -15.57 -35.00
N SER A 257 17.58 -15.57 -35.48
CA SER A 257 18.37 -16.81 -35.64
C SER A 257 18.58 -17.58 -34.33
N GLY A 258 18.54 -16.88 -33.20
CA GLY A 258 18.62 -17.48 -31.86
C GLY A 258 17.27 -17.96 -31.31
N TYR A 259 16.18 -17.79 -32.04
CA TYR A 259 14.82 -18.02 -31.58
C TYR A 259 14.08 -19.07 -32.42
N GLN A 260 13.09 -19.70 -31.83
CA GLN A 260 12.21 -20.68 -32.47
C GLN A 260 10.76 -20.22 -32.33
N LEU A 261 10.01 -20.26 -33.42
CA LEU A 261 8.58 -19.95 -33.40
C LEU A 261 7.85 -21.00 -32.55
N TYR A 262 7.21 -20.58 -31.46
CA TYR A 262 6.48 -21.47 -30.56
C TYR A 262 4.97 -21.22 -30.58
N LYS A 263 4.53 -20.03 -31.00
CA LYS A 263 3.12 -19.64 -31.11
C LYS A 263 2.85 -19.02 -32.48
N SER A 264 1.76 -19.44 -33.10
CA SER A 264 1.32 -18.96 -34.41
C SER A 264 -0.18 -19.16 -34.53
N GLU A 265 -0.93 -18.26 -33.95
CA GLU A 265 -2.39 -18.29 -33.89
C GLU A 265 -2.96 -17.22 -34.82
N SER A 266 -4.18 -17.45 -35.31
CA SER A 266 -4.89 -16.52 -36.19
C SER A 266 -6.35 -16.51 -35.81
N GLU A 267 -6.88 -15.32 -35.64
CA GLU A 267 -8.26 -15.08 -35.27
C GLU A 267 -8.94 -14.27 -36.36
N LYS A 268 -9.95 -14.87 -36.99
CA LYS A 268 -10.73 -14.18 -38.01
C LYS A 268 -11.75 -13.25 -37.34
N ARG A 269 -11.57 -11.95 -37.54
CA ARG A 269 -12.55 -10.92 -37.15
C ARG A 269 -13.50 -10.65 -38.31
N GLU A 270 -14.55 -9.86 -38.06
CA GLU A 270 -15.58 -9.58 -39.06
C GLU A 270 -15.02 -8.87 -40.31
N HIS A 271 -14.06 -7.95 -40.11
CA HIS A 271 -13.51 -7.10 -41.17
C HIS A 271 -11.98 -7.07 -41.24
N ARG A 272 -11.30 -7.99 -40.54
CA ARG A 272 -9.84 -8.18 -40.57
C ARG A 272 -9.44 -9.56 -40.06
N THR A 273 -8.15 -9.89 -40.13
CA THR A 273 -7.60 -11.07 -39.46
C THR A 273 -6.49 -10.64 -38.52
N ASP A 274 -6.56 -11.07 -37.27
CA ASP A 274 -5.56 -10.76 -36.25
C ASP A 274 -4.67 -12.01 -36.06
N HIS A 275 -3.35 -11.83 -36.01
CA HIS A 275 -2.39 -12.91 -35.83
C HIS A 275 -1.58 -12.71 -34.55
N GLU A 276 -1.39 -13.78 -33.79
CA GLU A 276 -0.51 -13.79 -32.63
C GLU A 276 0.68 -14.71 -32.90
N LEU A 277 1.87 -14.12 -32.90
CA LEU A 277 3.12 -14.78 -33.24
C LEU A 277 4.08 -14.68 -32.07
N GLY A 278 4.67 -15.81 -31.68
CA GLY A 278 5.55 -15.88 -30.53
C GLY A 278 6.84 -16.64 -30.82
N TRP A 279 7.97 -16.05 -30.44
CA TRP A 279 9.31 -16.61 -30.58
C TRP A 279 9.92 -16.89 -29.21
N GLU A 280 10.47 -18.07 -29.03
CA GLU A 280 11.14 -18.51 -27.80
C GLU A 280 12.64 -18.67 -28.03
N SER A 281 13.48 -18.22 -27.09
CA SER A 281 14.93 -18.36 -27.22
C SER A 281 15.36 -19.83 -27.22
N SER A 282 16.26 -20.19 -28.15
CA SER A 282 16.75 -21.57 -28.29
C SER A 282 17.50 -22.03 -27.05
N LYS A 283 18.21 -21.10 -26.38
CA LYS A 283 18.92 -21.34 -25.12
C LYS A 283 18.16 -20.72 -23.94
N PRO A 284 18.13 -21.36 -22.77
CA PRO A 284 17.67 -20.73 -21.54
C PRO A 284 18.50 -19.50 -21.19
N PHE A 285 17.85 -18.48 -20.65
CA PHE A 285 18.53 -17.29 -20.13
C PHE A 285 19.09 -17.55 -18.74
N VAL A 286 18.32 -18.23 -17.88
CA VAL A 286 18.75 -18.63 -16.53
C VAL A 286 18.00 -19.89 -16.11
N GLY A 287 18.70 -20.86 -15.54
CA GLY A 287 18.11 -22.16 -15.20
C GLY A 287 17.45 -22.79 -16.42
N GLU A 288 16.14 -23.08 -16.33
CA GLU A 288 15.31 -23.59 -17.42
C GLU A 288 14.43 -22.50 -18.07
N ALA A 289 14.50 -21.26 -17.58
CA ALA A 289 13.65 -20.18 -18.08
C ALA A 289 14.20 -19.60 -19.39
N LYS A 290 13.31 -19.40 -20.36
CA LYS A 290 13.62 -18.91 -21.72
C LYS A 290 12.96 -17.56 -21.98
N VAL A 291 13.59 -16.75 -22.83
CA VAL A 291 13.02 -15.46 -23.24
C VAL A 291 11.98 -15.70 -24.33
N ARG A 292 10.85 -15.01 -24.22
CA ARG A 292 9.81 -15.01 -25.25
C ARG A 292 9.56 -13.59 -25.76
N LEU A 293 9.35 -13.52 -27.06
CA LEU A 293 9.00 -12.32 -27.81
C LEU A 293 7.67 -12.60 -28.48
N ASP A 294 6.61 -11.93 -28.05
CA ASP A 294 5.28 -12.05 -28.64
C ASP A 294 4.96 -10.77 -29.41
N VAL A 295 4.41 -10.93 -30.62
CA VAL A 295 3.99 -9.85 -31.51
C VAL A 295 2.56 -10.15 -31.96
N SER A 296 1.70 -9.15 -31.84
CA SER A 296 0.36 -9.19 -32.43
C SER A 296 0.39 -8.42 -33.74
N VAL A 297 -0.22 -8.97 -34.79
CA VAL A 297 -0.41 -8.29 -36.08
C VAL A 297 -1.92 -8.17 -36.28
N GLN A 298 -2.46 -6.97 -36.08
CA GLN A 298 -3.89 -6.70 -36.27
C GLN A 298 -4.13 -6.20 -37.69
N GLY A 299 -4.66 -7.06 -38.55
CA GLY A 299 -4.66 -6.82 -40.00
C GLY A 299 -3.23 -6.74 -40.54
N ASP A 300 -2.74 -5.53 -40.80
CA ASP A 300 -1.38 -5.22 -41.28
C ASP A 300 -0.55 -4.40 -40.28
N GLU A 301 -1.08 -4.08 -39.10
CA GLU A 301 -0.37 -3.29 -38.08
C GLU A 301 0.30 -4.20 -37.02
N PRO A 302 1.65 -4.25 -36.96
CA PRO A 302 2.34 -4.96 -35.88
C PRO A 302 2.35 -4.16 -34.57
N GLN A 303 2.20 -4.88 -33.46
CA GLN A 303 2.13 -4.37 -32.10
C GLN A 303 3.04 -5.16 -31.15
N GLY A 304 3.44 -4.52 -30.04
CA GLY A 304 4.40 -5.08 -29.07
C GLY A 304 5.79 -4.47 -29.25
N PRO A 305 6.88 -5.27 -29.26
CA PRO A 305 6.91 -6.68 -28.85
C PRO A 305 6.71 -6.82 -27.34
N ASP A 306 5.94 -7.82 -26.93
CA ASP A 306 5.85 -8.22 -25.54
C ASP A 306 7.00 -9.16 -25.19
N ILE A 307 7.91 -8.64 -24.37
CA ILE A 307 9.12 -9.36 -23.99
C ILE A 307 8.99 -9.84 -22.55
N TYR A 308 9.02 -11.16 -22.36
CA TYR A 308 8.91 -11.76 -21.04
C TYR A 308 9.77 -13.01 -20.87
N LEU A 309 10.11 -13.31 -19.62
CA LEU A 309 10.80 -14.55 -19.27
C LEU A 309 9.78 -15.65 -18.97
N LYS A 310 9.74 -16.70 -19.79
CA LYS A 310 8.92 -17.88 -19.52
C LYS A 310 9.59 -18.73 -18.44
N VAL A 311 9.02 -18.68 -17.25
CA VAL A 311 9.39 -19.53 -16.12
C VAL A 311 8.75 -20.92 -16.28
N PRO A 312 9.44 -22.02 -15.91
CA PRO A 312 8.88 -23.36 -15.94
C PRO A 312 7.54 -23.45 -15.19
N GLU A 313 6.57 -24.15 -15.79
CA GLU A 313 5.21 -24.25 -15.22
C GLU A 313 5.23 -24.94 -13.86
N LYS A 314 6.07 -25.96 -13.67
CA LYS A 314 6.23 -26.66 -12.40
C LYS A 314 6.63 -25.71 -11.27
N TRP A 315 7.61 -24.84 -11.52
CA TRP A 315 8.04 -23.84 -10.54
C TRP A 315 6.93 -22.83 -10.25
N THR A 316 6.25 -22.35 -11.30
CA THR A 316 5.13 -21.41 -11.15
C THR A 316 4.01 -22.01 -10.30
N ARG A 317 3.67 -23.28 -10.55
CA ARG A 317 2.65 -24.02 -9.79
C ARG A 317 3.04 -24.21 -8.33
N GLU A 318 4.30 -24.51 -8.05
CA GLU A 318 4.81 -24.63 -6.68
C GLU A 318 4.86 -23.27 -5.97
N PHE A 319 5.29 -22.21 -6.67
CA PHE A 319 5.37 -20.84 -6.15
C PHE A 319 4.00 -20.29 -5.74
N TYR A 320 2.96 -20.53 -6.55
CA TYR A 320 1.60 -20.07 -6.27
C TYR A 320 0.78 -21.02 -5.40
N LYS A 321 1.34 -22.16 -4.98
CA LYS A 321 0.64 -23.13 -4.13
C LYS A 321 0.42 -22.52 -2.74
N LYS A 322 -0.76 -21.92 -2.54
CA LYS A 322 -1.20 -21.45 -1.23
C LYS A 322 -1.27 -22.63 -0.27
N THR A 323 -0.55 -22.55 0.83
CA THR A 323 -0.65 -23.56 1.89
C THR A 323 -1.87 -23.27 2.77
N ALA A 324 -2.40 -24.30 3.43
CA ALA A 324 -3.43 -24.11 4.46
C ALA A 324 -2.96 -23.13 5.55
N TRP A 325 -1.65 -23.13 5.83
CA TRP A 325 -0.99 -22.20 6.74
C TRP A 325 -1.07 -20.74 6.28
N ASP A 326 -0.87 -20.45 4.99
CA ASP A 326 -1.01 -19.09 4.44
C ASP A 326 -2.43 -18.55 4.62
N SER A 327 -3.42 -19.43 4.41
CA SER A 327 -4.84 -19.10 4.57
C SER A 327 -5.20 -18.84 6.04
N ILE A 328 -4.76 -19.73 6.95
CA ILE A 328 -4.95 -19.56 8.40
C ILE A 328 -4.30 -18.26 8.87
N ARG A 329 -3.09 -17.96 8.41
CA ARG A 329 -2.36 -16.73 8.78
C ARG A 329 -3.07 -15.47 8.29
N TYR A 330 -3.58 -15.48 7.06
CA TYR A 330 -4.36 -14.37 6.50
C TYR A 330 -5.64 -14.12 7.30
N ILE A 331 -6.37 -15.20 7.63
CA ILE A 331 -7.58 -15.12 8.46
C ILE A 331 -7.24 -14.59 9.86
N LEU A 332 -6.22 -15.14 10.52
CA LEU A 332 -5.78 -14.70 11.85
C LEU A 332 -5.40 -13.22 11.84
N ARG A 333 -4.60 -12.78 10.86
CA ARG A 333 -4.24 -11.36 10.69
C ARG A 333 -5.48 -10.49 10.51
N THR A 334 -6.47 -10.94 9.74
CA THR A 334 -7.72 -10.20 9.50
C THR A 334 -8.55 -10.09 10.78
N ILE A 335 -8.76 -11.19 11.51
CA ILE A 335 -9.46 -11.18 12.81
C ILE A 335 -8.77 -10.24 13.78
N LEU A 336 -7.45 -10.30 13.86
CA LEU A 336 -6.66 -9.45 14.74
C LEU A 336 -6.76 -7.97 14.38
N MET A 337 -6.80 -7.61 13.09
CA MET A 337 -7.07 -6.24 12.65
C MET A 337 -8.49 -5.78 13.00
N LEU A 338 -9.49 -6.65 12.91
CA LEU A 338 -10.86 -6.34 13.33
C LEU A 338 -10.97 -6.14 14.84
N VAL A 339 -10.35 -7.01 15.64
CA VAL A 339 -10.26 -6.86 17.11
C VAL A 339 -9.58 -5.53 17.46
N TRP A 340 -8.51 -5.19 16.75
CA TRP A 340 -7.85 -3.90 16.92
C TRP A 340 -8.78 -2.71 16.62
N ALA A 341 -9.49 -2.74 15.51
CA ALA A 341 -10.46 -1.70 15.15
C ALA A 341 -11.54 -1.55 16.23
N MET A 342 -12.07 -2.66 16.76
CA MET A 342 -13.04 -2.64 17.86
C MET A 342 -12.47 -2.03 19.14
N ILE A 343 -11.22 -2.34 19.49
CA ILE A 343 -10.54 -1.73 20.65
C ILE A 343 -10.44 -0.22 20.47
N VAL A 344 -10.03 0.26 19.28
CA VAL A 344 -9.94 1.69 19.02
C VAL A 344 -11.31 2.34 19.17
N VAL A 345 -12.35 1.82 18.51
CA VAL A 345 -13.73 2.33 18.60
C VAL A 345 -14.21 2.37 20.06
N PHE A 346 -13.92 1.33 20.85
CA PHE A 346 -14.27 1.32 22.28
C PHE A 346 -13.64 2.49 23.05
N PHE A 347 -12.36 2.80 22.81
CA PHE A 347 -11.69 3.94 23.45
C PHE A 347 -12.21 5.29 22.94
N ILE A 348 -12.61 5.41 21.67
CA ILE A 348 -13.30 6.59 21.13
C ILE A 348 -14.57 6.86 21.91
N VAL A 349 -15.44 5.85 21.97
CA VAL A 349 -16.74 5.94 22.62
C VAL A 349 -16.56 6.30 24.09
N LYS A 350 -15.62 5.64 24.79
CA LYS A 350 -15.30 5.93 26.19
C LYS A 350 -14.79 7.35 26.41
N GLY A 351 -13.96 7.88 25.51
CA GLY A 351 -13.47 9.27 25.57
C GLY A 351 -14.57 10.30 25.40
N PHE A 352 -15.47 10.08 24.44
CA PHE A 352 -16.64 10.94 24.21
C PHE A 352 -17.63 10.90 25.38
N LEU A 353 -17.88 9.71 25.94
CA LEU A 353 -18.78 9.54 27.08
C LEU A 353 -18.27 10.22 28.36
N ARG A 354 -16.96 10.43 28.48
CA ARG A 354 -16.34 11.08 29.65
C ARG A 354 -16.14 12.60 29.48
N ASN A 355 -16.65 13.20 28.40
CA ASN A 355 -16.47 14.63 28.08
C ASN A 355 -15.00 15.08 28.01
N GLN A 356 -14.07 14.14 27.79
CA GLN A 356 -12.63 14.41 27.74
C GLN A 356 -12.18 14.93 26.36
N LEU A 357 -13.10 14.96 25.39
CA LEU A 357 -12.87 15.38 24.01
C LEU A 357 -13.42 16.80 23.78
N ASP A 358 -12.51 17.77 23.62
CA ASP A 358 -12.87 19.08 23.09
C ASP A 358 -13.17 18.94 21.58
N TYR A 359 -14.44 19.08 21.23
CA TYR A 359 -14.93 18.95 19.87
C TYR A 359 -14.32 19.98 18.90
N LYS A 360 -13.90 21.17 19.39
CA LYS A 360 -13.28 22.21 18.55
C LYS A 360 -11.86 21.82 18.14
N VAL A 361 -11.12 21.21 19.07
CA VAL A 361 -9.79 20.66 18.79
C VAL A 361 -9.91 19.45 17.87
N GLY A 362 -10.87 18.56 18.14
CA GLY A 362 -11.12 17.40 17.29
C GLY A 362 -11.53 17.74 15.85
N ALA A 363 -12.35 18.78 15.67
CA ALA A 363 -12.75 19.24 14.33
C ALA A 363 -11.56 19.75 13.51
N LYS A 364 -10.61 20.48 14.11
CA LYS A 364 -9.41 20.97 13.40
C LYS A 364 -8.53 19.82 12.91
N TYR A 365 -8.28 18.83 13.77
CA TYR A 365 -7.48 17.65 13.38
C TYR A 365 -8.21 16.74 12.38
N LEU A 366 -9.53 16.61 12.49
CA LEU A 366 -10.33 15.89 11.51
C LEU A 366 -10.27 16.56 10.14
N LEU A 367 -10.32 17.90 10.08
CA LEU A 367 -10.17 18.66 8.83
C LEU A 367 -8.77 18.47 8.21
N VAL A 368 -7.71 18.58 9.00
CA VAL A 368 -6.33 18.33 8.54
C VAL A 368 -6.19 16.89 8.05
N GLY A 369 -6.69 15.94 8.83
CA GLY A 369 -6.71 14.54 8.46
C GLY A 369 -7.49 14.27 7.18
N LEU A 370 -8.64 14.91 6.96
CA LEU A 370 -9.43 14.80 5.74
C LEU A 370 -8.66 15.29 4.51
N ILE A 371 -7.98 16.43 4.62
CA ILE A 371 -7.21 17.00 3.50
C ILE A 371 -6.01 16.10 3.17
N PHE A 372 -5.19 15.75 4.16
CA PHE A 372 -3.92 15.03 3.93
C PHE A 372 -4.07 13.50 3.86
N GLY A 373 -5.12 12.93 4.47
CA GLY A 373 -5.38 11.49 4.49
C GLY A 373 -6.45 11.00 3.52
N ALA A 374 -7.34 11.89 3.06
CA ALA A 374 -8.42 11.55 2.13
C ALA A 374 -8.27 12.25 0.78
N ILE A 375 -8.36 13.58 0.74
CA ILE A 375 -8.47 14.35 -0.51
C ILE A 375 -7.18 14.31 -1.32
N LEU A 376 -6.05 14.73 -0.74
CA LEU A 376 -4.77 14.79 -1.45
C LEU A 376 -4.31 13.41 -1.96
N PRO A 377 -4.44 12.31 -1.19
CA PRO A 377 -4.19 10.96 -1.69
C PRO A 377 -5.05 10.52 -2.86
N VAL A 378 -6.35 10.77 -2.82
CA VAL A 378 -7.25 10.43 -3.94
C VAL A 378 -6.83 11.22 -5.18
N TYR A 379 -6.55 12.52 -5.04
CA TYR A 379 -6.06 13.34 -6.15
C TYR A 379 -4.69 12.87 -6.69
N SER A 380 -3.78 12.46 -5.80
CA SER A 380 -2.42 12.07 -6.14
C SER A 380 -2.37 10.80 -7.00
N VAL A 381 -3.13 9.77 -6.61
CA VAL A 381 -3.14 8.45 -7.28
C VAL A 381 -4.06 8.38 -8.49
N LEU A 382 -4.94 9.38 -8.68
CA LEU A 382 -5.99 9.33 -9.69
C LEU A 382 -5.49 9.02 -11.11
N PRO A 383 -4.39 9.61 -11.63
CA PRO A 383 -3.91 9.26 -12.96
C PRO A 383 -3.48 7.79 -13.10
N GLY A 384 -2.79 7.26 -12.09
CA GLY A 384 -2.43 5.84 -12.02
C GLY A 384 -3.66 4.95 -12.02
N VAL A 385 -4.68 5.33 -11.25
CA VAL A 385 -5.93 4.58 -11.16
C VAL A 385 -6.69 4.59 -12.48
N ILE A 386 -6.77 5.73 -13.16
CA ILE A 386 -7.42 5.81 -14.47
C ILE A 386 -6.62 4.97 -15.48
N ALA A 387 -5.32 5.17 -15.56
CA ALA A 387 -4.47 4.46 -16.52
C ALA A 387 -4.61 2.93 -16.40
N GLN A 388 -4.65 2.39 -15.17
CA GLN A 388 -4.63 0.95 -14.92
C GLN A 388 -6.01 0.30 -14.77
N PHE A 389 -7.00 1.02 -14.22
CA PHE A 389 -8.28 0.42 -13.81
C PHE A 389 -9.50 1.01 -14.48
N TYR A 390 -9.38 2.10 -15.26
CA TYR A 390 -10.52 2.62 -16.01
C TYR A 390 -10.81 1.71 -17.21
N TYR A 391 -12.01 1.14 -17.22
CA TYR A 391 -12.53 0.38 -18.35
C TYR A 391 -13.46 1.27 -19.19
N THR A 392 -13.15 1.42 -20.47
CA THR A 392 -13.82 2.36 -21.37
C THR A 392 -15.29 2.05 -21.60
N ALA A 393 -15.75 0.81 -21.40
CA ALA A 393 -17.18 0.49 -21.45
C ALA A 393 -18.00 1.19 -20.33
N MET A 394 -17.34 1.71 -19.29
CA MET A 394 -17.97 2.49 -18.23
C MET A 394 -17.88 3.98 -18.55
N PRO A 395 -18.97 4.78 -18.40
CA PRO A 395 -18.87 6.24 -18.50
C PRO A 395 -17.82 6.80 -17.53
N TYR A 396 -16.99 7.73 -18.02
CA TYR A 396 -15.87 8.28 -17.24
C TYR A 396 -16.31 8.87 -15.90
N THR A 397 -17.39 9.65 -15.88
CA THR A 397 -17.95 10.25 -14.66
C THR A 397 -18.40 9.20 -13.64
N ASN A 398 -18.96 8.08 -14.11
CA ASN A 398 -19.37 6.99 -13.22
C ASN A 398 -18.15 6.33 -12.58
N PHE A 399 -17.09 6.06 -13.35
CA PHE A 399 -15.85 5.49 -12.80
C PHE A 399 -15.25 6.39 -11.71
N ILE A 400 -15.10 7.68 -11.99
CA ILE A 400 -14.55 8.65 -11.04
C ILE A 400 -15.43 8.74 -9.79
N THR A 401 -16.76 8.80 -9.95
CA THR A 401 -17.70 8.87 -8.82
C THR A 401 -17.64 7.61 -7.96
N THR A 402 -17.61 6.42 -8.57
CA THR A 402 -17.47 5.14 -7.86
C THR A 402 -16.13 5.06 -7.13
N TYR A 403 -15.03 5.48 -7.76
CA TYR A 403 -13.72 5.49 -7.13
C TYR A 403 -13.67 6.42 -5.91
N ILE A 404 -14.17 7.65 -6.05
CA ILE A 404 -14.20 8.65 -4.97
C ILE A 404 -15.11 8.19 -3.83
N SER A 405 -16.33 7.72 -4.14
CA SER A 405 -17.29 7.27 -3.14
C SER A 405 -16.84 6.00 -2.40
N GLY A 406 -16.09 5.10 -3.03
CA GLY A 406 -15.51 3.93 -2.36
C GLY A 406 -14.27 4.25 -1.51
N THR A 407 -13.45 5.21 -1.92
CA THR A 407 -12.15 5.47 -1.26
C THR A 407 -12.22 6.50 -0.14
N ILE A 408 -13.01 7.57 -0.27
CA ILE A 408 -13.09 8.63 0.74
C ILE A 408 -13.60 8.12 2.09
N PRO A 409 -14.73 7.38 2.19
CA PRO A 409 -15.25 6.92 3.49
C PRO A 409 -14.26 6.03 4.23
N THR A 410 -13.62 5.09 3.51
CA THR A 410 -12.58 4.21 4.06
C THR A 410 -11.42 5.02 4.64
N ARG A 411 -10.98 6.06 3.93
CA ARG A 411 -9.90 6.95 4.39
C ARG A 411 -10.32 7.78 5.61
N VAL A 412 -11.55 8.28 5.66
CA VAL A 412 -12.09 9.01 6.82
C VAL A 412 -12.09 8.16 8.08
N ILE A 413 -12.46 6.88 7.99
CA ILE A 413 -12.40 5.94 9.12
C ILE A 413 -10.96 5.75 9.61
N LEU A 414 -9.99 5.61 8.70
CA LEU A 414 -8.57 5.46 9.05
C LEU A 414 -8.02 6.73 9.72
N ILE A 415 -8.40 7.91 9.22
CA ILE A 415 -8.05 9.21 9.81
C ILE A 415 -8.67 9.36 11.19
N ALA A 416 -9.94 9.03 11.38
CA ALA A 416 -10.60 9.09 12.69
C ALA A 416 -9.89 8.18 13.70
N THR A 417 -9.44 7.01 13.25
CA THR A 417 -8.64 6.06 14.04
C THR A 417 -7.29 6.67 14.44
N ALA A 418 -6.55 7.23 13.49
CA ALA A 418 -5.27 7.91 13.72
C ALA A 418 -5.42 9.12 14.66
N PHE A 419 -6.49 9.90 14.48
CA PHE A 419 -6.85 11.04 15.31
C PHE A 419 -7.08 10.62 16.76
N VAL A 420 -7.74 9.48 16.99
CA VAL A 420 -8.02 8.99 18.34
C VAL A 420 -6.77 8.50 19.02
N LEU A 421 -5.86 7.86 18.29
CA LEU A 421 -4.54 7.51 18.80
C LEU A 421 -3.73 8.77 19.16
N ALA A 422 -3.72 9.78 18.29
CA ALA A 422 -3.08 11.07 18.55
C ALA A 422 -3.74 11.84 19.72
N TRP A 423 -5.05 11.71 19.90
CA TRP A 423 -5.76 12.30 21.02
C TRP A 423 -5.48 11.58 22.34
N LEU A 424 -5.40 10.24 22.34
CA LEU A 424 -4.92 9.49 23.50
C LEU A 424 -3.48 9.88 23.89
N ALA A 425 -2.67 10.33 22.91
CA ALA A 425 -1.38 11.00 23.14
C ALA A 425 -1.55 12.34 23.84
N ALA A 426 -2.35 13.22 23.21
CA ALA A 426 -2.45 14.64 23.53
C ALA A 426 -3.27 14.92 24.81
N TYR A 427 -4.15 14.00 25.23
CA TYR A 427 -4.87 14.07 26.50
C TYR A 427 -3.90 14.15 27.71
N ARG A 428 -2.64 13.75 27.55
CA ARG A 428 -1.59 13.95 28.57
C ARG A 428 -0.88 15.31 28.50
N ARG A 429 -1.24 16.23 27.60
CA ARG A 429 -0.66 17.59 27.40
C ARG A 429 0.80 17.71 27.87
N HIS A 430 1.70 16.97 27.26
CA HIS A 430 3.13 17.23 27.39
C HIS A 430 3.54 18.07 26.18
N ARG A 431 3.95 19.34 26.42
CA ARG A 431 4.69 20.07 25.38
C ARG A 431 6.04 19.39 25.25
N ILE A 432 6.25 18.71 24.14
CA ILE A 432 7.51 18.03 23.87
C ILE A 432 8.57 19.10 23.68
N LYS A 433 9.75 18.95 24.29
CA LYS A 433 10.86 19.85 23.98
C LYS A 433 11.47 19.41 22.65
N LEU A 434 11.92 20.38 21.85
CA LEU A 434 12.58 20.12 20.55
C LEU A 434 13.68 19.06 20.63
N ILE A 435 14.44 19.04 21.73
CA ILE A 435 15.49 18.04 21.98
C ILE A 435 14.93 16.62 22.05
N ASP A 436 13.81 16.39 22.74
CA ASP A 436 13.22 15.05 22.87
C ASP A 436 12.69 14.56 21.51
N ALA A 437 12.10 15.46 20.72
CA ALA A 437 11.70 15.18 19.35
C ALA A 437 12.91 14.84 18.45
N ALA A 438 14.02 15.56 18.59
CA ALA A 438 15.26 15.29 17.87
C ALA A 438 15.86 13.92 18.24
N VAL A 439 15.76 13.51 19.51
CA VAL A 439 16.17 12.16 19.97
C VAL A 439 15.30 11.08 19.34
N ALA A 440 13.97 11.24 19.36
CA ALA A 440 13.05 10.29 18.74
C ALA A 440 13.29 10.17 17.23
N PHE A 441 13.57 11.29 16.56
CA PHE A 441 13.97 11.32 15.15
C PHE A 441 15.29 10.57 14.93
N GLY A 442 16.34 10.87 15.70
CA GLY A 442 17.64 10.21 15.60
C GLY A 442 17.58 8.70 15.83
N LEU A 443 16.78 8.25 16.81
CA LEU A 443 16.49 6.83 17.03
C LEU A 443 15.72 6.20 15.85
N GLY A 444 14.81 6.94 15.23
CA GLY A 444 14.13 6.52 14.00
C GLY A 444 15.11 6.32 12.84
N VAL A 445 16.06 7.24 12.65
CA VAL A 445 17.11 7.10 11.63
C VAL A 445 18.03 5.92 11.92
N LEU A 446 18.41 5.71 13.19
CA LEU A 446 19.17 4.53 13.61
C LEU A 446 18.42 3.24 13.29
N PHE A 447 17.12 3.19 13.59
CA PHE A 447 16.28 2.03 13.29
C PHE A 447 16.27 1.74 11.78
N ILE A 448 16.13 2.75 10.93
CA ILE A 448 16.22 2.58 9.47
C ILE A 448 17.60 2.03 9.07
N GLY A 449 18.67 2.53 9.67
CA GLY A 449 20.03 2.03 9.45
C GLY A 449 20.20 0.57 9.85
N VAL A 450 19.70 0.17 11.02
CA VAL A 450 19.72 -1.22 11.49
C VAL A 450 18.91 -2.12 10.56
N VAL A 451 17.70 -1.70 10.14
CA VAL A 451 16.90 -2.44 9.17
C VAL A 451 17.64 -2.58 7.84
N SER A 452 18.34 -1.53 7.38
CA SER A 452 19.12 -1.56 6.14
C SER A 452 20.30 -2.54 6.24
N LEU A 453 21.01 -2.56 7.37
CA LEU A 453 22.04 -3.56 7.67
C LEU A 453 21.48 -4.98 7.70
N LEU A 454 20.35 -5.20 8.38
CA LEU A 454 19.71 -6.52 8.46
C LEU A 454 19.28 -7.02 7.07
N GLU A 455 18.69 -6.16 6.24
CA GLU A 455 18.33 -6.49 4.86
C GLU A 455 19.58 -6.78 4.01
N TRP A 456 20.65 -6.00 4.17
CA TRP A 456 21.93 -6.25 3.50
C TRP A 456 22.58 -7.57 3.95
N LEU A 457 22.54 -7.91 5.24
CA LEU A 457 23.04 -9.17 5.77
C LEU A 457 22.22 -10.35 5.26
N ARG A 458 20.88 -10.25 5.30
CA ARG A 458 19.99 -11.25 4.72
C ARG A 458 20.31 -11.45 3.24
N PHE A 459 20.60 -10.37 2.52
CA PHE A 459 21.03 -10.46 1.13
C PHE A 459 22.37 -11.20 0.98
N LYS A 460 23.41 -10.79 1.70
CA LYS A 460 24.75 -11.42 1.63
C LYS A 460 24.75 -12.89 2.05
N LEU A 461 23.85 -13.28 2.95
CA LEU A 461 23.70 -14.64 3.44
C LEU A 461 22.72 -15.49 2.62
N GLY A 462 22.11 -14.95 1.56
CA GLY A 462 21.15 -15.68 0.72
C GLY A 462 19.79 -15.95 1.40
N LEU A 463 19.42 -15.16 2.41
CA LEU A 463 18.19 -15.29 3.23
C LEU A 463 17.04 -14.34 2.80
N ALA A 464 17.14 -13.75 1.61
CA ALA A 464 16.17 -12.76 1.08
C ALA A 464 15.88 -12.93 -0.42
N VAL A 465 15.96 -14.16 -0.94
CA VAL A 465 15.85 -14.45 -2.38
C VAL A 465 14.46 -14.10 -2.95
N THR A 466 13.42 -14.20 -2.13
CA THR A 466 12.02 -13.89 -2.49
C THR A 466 11.55 -12.54 -1.96
N ALA A 467 12.32 -11.94 -1.04
CA ALA A 467 11.93 -10.70 -0.38
C ALA A 467 12.24 -9.49 -1.26
N VAL A 468 11.21 -8.91 -1.88
CA VAL A 468 11.31 -7.55 -2.43
C VAL A 468 11.40 -6.59 -1.25
N SER A 469 12.45 -5.74 -1.24
CA SER A 469 12.65 -4.79 -0.16
C SER A 469 11.40 -3.93 0.06
N SER A 470 11.02 -3.71 1.31
CA SER A 470 9.92 -2.80 1.70
C SER A 470 10.19 -1.35 1.29
N LEU A 471 11.43 -1.06 0.92
CA LEU A 471 11.95 0.18 0.38
C LEU A 471 11.91 0.24 -1.15
N SER A 472 11.16 -0.66 -1.79
CA SER A 472 10.84 -0.60 -3.20
C SER A 472 10.35 0.80 -3.55
N VAL A 473 10.90 1.35 -4.63
CA VAL A 473 10.55 2.65 -5.19
C VAL A 473 9.04 2.71 -5.24
N THR A 474 8.48 3.62 -4.45
CA THR A 474 7.06 3.88 -4.54
C THR A 474 6.77 4.34 -5.94
N PRO A 475 5.63 3.92 -6.46
CA PRO A 475 5.30 4.28 -7.81
C PRO A 475 5.34 5.80 -8.05
N ILE A 476 6.11 6.21 -9.04
CA ILE A 476 6.30 7.63 -9.39
C ILE A 476 5.09 8.15 -10.20
N TRP A 477 4.10 7.30 -10.49
CA TRP A 477 2.85 7.68 -11.16
C TRP A 477 1.90 8.57 -10.31
N GLU A 478 2.27 8.90 -9.08
CA GLU A 478 1.50 9.82 -8.24
C GLU A 478 1.80 11.28 -8.57
N ARG A 479 0.75 12.11 -8.72
CA ARG A 479 0.91 13.56 -8.97
C ARG A 479 1.67 14.26 -7.85
N LEU A 480 1.52 13.77 -6.62
CA LEU A 480 2.19 14.27 -5.43
C LEU A 480 2.98 13.12 -4.78
N PRO A 481 4.21 12.84 -5.23
CA PRO A 481 4.97 11.68 -4.76
C PRO A 481 5.13 11.67 -3.24
N PHE A 482 5.35 12.81 -2.57
CA PHE A 482 5.42 12.84 -1.10
C PHE A 482 4.14 12.34 -0.40
N ASN A 483 2.99 12.55 -1.03
CA ASN A 483 1.70 12.22 -0.44
C ASN A 483 1.47 10.71 -0.40
N SER A 484 2.10 9.95 -1.30
CA SER A 484 2.17 8.50 -1.20
C SER A 484 2.80 8.04 0.13
N ALA A 485 3.76 8.82 0.66
CA ALA A 485 4.45 8.50 1.91
C ALA A 485 3.56 8.76 3.11
N ILE A 486 2.87 9.91 3.10
CA ILE A 486 1.85 10.26 4.08
C ILE A 486 0.72 9.23 4.06
N ASN A 487 0.26 8.83 2.88
CA ASN A 487 -0.80 7.83 2.72
C ASN A 487 -0.39 6.47 3.30
N ARG A 488 0.78 5.95 2.93
CA ARG A 488 1.31 4.68 3.48
C ARG A 488 1.47 4.74 5.00
N TRP A 489 1.99 5.85 5.50
CA TRP A 489 2.11 6.09 6.94
C TRP A 489 0.75 6.04 7.62
N LEU A 490 -0.25 6.79 7.14
CA LEU A 490 -1.59 6.84 7.73
C LEU A 490 -2.35 5.51 7.65
N THR A 491 -2.36 4.84 6.49
CA THR A 491 -3.21 3.67 6.27
C THR A 491 -2.56 2.34 6.65
N GLY A 492 -1.24 2.31 6.77
CA GLY A 492 -0.49 1.07 7.00
C GLY A 492 0.34 1.12 8.27
N ASP A 493 1.35 1.98 8.27
CA ASP A 493 2.43 1.85 9.26
C ASP A 493 2.07 2.46 10.61
N LEU A 494 1.30 3.54 10.64
CA LEU A 494 0.75 4.10 11.88
C LEU A 494 -0.17 3.10 12.58
N LEU A 495 -1.01 2.37 11.83
CA LEU A 495 -1.84 1.31 12.40
C LEU A 495 -1.00 0.15 12.91
N LYS A 496 -0.01 -0.32 12.14
CA LYS A 496 0.86 -1.43 12.54
C LYS A 496 1.73 -1.09 13.76
N PHE A 497 2.51 -0.02 13.70
CA PHE A 497 3.43 0.35 14.79
C PHE A 497 2.70 1.02 15.95
N GLY A 498 1.69 1.85 15.67
CA GLY A 498 0.84 2.45 16.71
C GLY A 498 0.08 1.40 17.51
N SER A 499 -0.43 0.34 16.87
CA SER A 499 -1.03 -0.79 17.60
C SER A 499 -0.02 -1.53 18.46
N ILE A 500 1.19 -1.80 17.96
CA ILE A 500 2.29 -2.39 18.74
C ILE A 500 2.60 -1.55 20.00
N PHE A 501 2.73 -0.23 19.86
CA PHE A 501 3.07 0.62 21.00
C PHE A 501 1.93 0.82 21.99
N VAL A 502 0.67 0.85 21.52
CA VAL A 502 -0.49 0.87 22.41
C VAL A 502 -0.65 -0.48 23.12
N LEU A 503 -0.34 -1.60 22.45
CA LEU A 503 -0.26 -2.92 23.10
C LEU A 503 0.84 -2.93 24.16
N PHE A 504 2.06 -2.47 23.86
CA PHE A 504 3.12 -2.35 24.86
C PHE A 504 2.69 -1.46 26.03
N GLY A 505 2.08 -0.29 25.75
CA GLY A 505 1.62 0.63 26.79
C GLY A 505 0.43 0.15 27.62
N GLY A 506 -0.49 -0.63 27.05
CA GLY A 506 -1.63 -1.21 27.76
C GLY A 506 -1.28 -2.51 28.51
N LEU A 507 -0.36 -3.31 27.96
CA LEU A 507 0.09 -4.59 28.51
C LEU A 507 1.20 -4.46 29.55
N LEU A 508 1.93 -3.35 29.61
CA LEU A 508 3.11 -3.24 30.47
C LEU A 508 3.00 -2.10 31.49
N LYS A 509 1.90 -1.34 31.47
CA LYS A 509 1.64 -0.26 32.44
C LYS A 509 0.73 -0.68 33.59
N ASN A 510 -0.07 -1.74 33.42
CA ASN A 510 -0.69 -2.41 34.56
C ASN A 510 0.32 -3.38 35.14
N GLU A 511 0.56 -3.31 36.45
CA GLU A 511 1.42 -4.27 37.16
C GLU A 511 0.91 -5.72 37.01
N ASP A 512 -0.38 -5.90 36.70
CA ASP A 512 -0.96 -7.23 36.45
C ASP A 512 -1.93 -7.27 35.24
N PRO A 513 -1.40 -7.27 34.00
CA PRO A 513 -2.21 -7.46 32.81
C PRO A 513 -2.69 -8.92 32.77
N LYS A 514 -4.00 -9.12 32.70
CA LYS A 514 -4.60 -10.46 32.59
C LYS A 514 -3.87 -11.28 31.51
N LYS A 515 -3.46 -12.51 31.83
CA LYS A 515 -2.62 -13.38 30.96
C LYS A 515 -3.07 -13.43 29.49
N TRP A 516 -4.37 -13.38 29.23
CA TRP A 516 -4.94 -13.40 27.87
C TRP A 516 -4.58 -12.15 27.03
N LEU A 517 -4.45 -10.97 27.64
CA LEU A 517 -4.03 -9.75 26.94
C LEU A 517 -2.57 -9.86 26.48
N LYS A 518 -1.68 -10.42 27.30
CA LYS A 518 -0.27 -10.68 26.93
C LYS A 518 -0.17 -11.64 25.75
N ILE A 519 -0.98 -12.71 25.76
CA ILE A 519 -1.07 -13.68 24.66
C ILE A 519 -1.59 -13.01 23.39
N ILE A 520 -2.62 -12.17 23.47
CA ILE A 520 -3.13 -11.40 22.31
C ILE A 520 -2.08 -10.43 21.78
N GLY A 521 -1.32 -9.75 22.64
CA GLY A 521 -0.22 -8.88 22.22
C GLY A 521 0.87 -9.64 21.46
N ILE A 522 1.27 -10.81 21.95
CA ILE A 522 2.24 -11.69 21.28
C ILE A 522 1.70 -12.21 19.95
N LEU A 523 0.42 -12.62 19.89
CA LEU A 523 -0.22 -13.06 18.65
C LEU A 523 -0.35 -11.92 17.63
N LEU A 524 -0.63 -10.69 18.08
CA LEU A 524 -0.65 -9.48 17.25
C LEU A 524 0.74 -9.16 16.68
N LEU A 525 1.78 -9.25 17.52
CA LEU A 525 3.17 -9.09 17.09
C LEU A 525 3.53 -10.14 16.03
N LEU A 526 3.22 -11.41 16.27
CA LEU A 526 3.45 -12.51 15.31
C LEU A 526 2.62 -12.40 14.02
N ALA A 527 1.47 -11.73 14.06
CA ALA A 527 0.64 -11.47 12.88
C ALA A 527 1.09 -10.25 12.06
N ILE A 528 1.78 -9.30 12.68
CA ILE A 528 2.39 -8.13 12.00
C ILE A 528 3.71 -8.51 11.33
N VAL A 529 4.41 -9.53 11.85
CA VAL A 529 5.57 -10.15 11.20
C VAL A 529 5.16 -10.58 9.79
N LYS A 530 5.65 -9.82 8.79
CA LYS A 530 5.41 -10.05 7.37
C LYS A 530 5.98 -11.43 7.04
N ALA A 531 5.11 -12.41 6.81
CA ALA A 531 5.51 -13.59 6.04
C ALA A 531 5.82 -13.06 4.64
N SER A 532 7.10 -12.92 4.30
CA SER A 532 7.49 -12.95 2.90
C SER A 532 7.01 -14.28 2.33
N SER A 533 6.73 -14.29 1.03
CA SER A 533 6.49 -15.49 0.23
C SER A 533 7.75 -16.36 0.18
N THR A 534 8.23 -16.81 1.35
CA THR A 534 9.47 -17.56 1.49
C THR A 534 9.25 -18.95 0.96
N ILE A 535 9.99 -19.29 -0.08
CA ILE A 535 9.88 -20.59 -0.75
C ILE A 535 10.64 -21.66 0.05
N THR A 536 11.64 -21.27 0.85
CA THR A 536 12.50 -22.20 1.59
C THR A 536 12.40 -22.03 3.11
N LEU A 537 12.60 -23.12 3.86
CA LEU A 537 12.64 -23.11 5.32
C LEU A 537 13.76 -22.19 5.85
N THR A 538 14.92 -22.18 5.19
CA THR A 538 16.06 -21.33 5.55
C THR A 538 15.72 -19.85 5.43
N GLU A 539 15.03 -19.47 4.36
CA GLU A 539 14.55 -18.10 4.17
C GLU A 539 13.46 -17.74 5.19
N ALA A 540 12.54 -18.66 5.48
CA ALA A 540 11.52 -18.48 6.52
C ALA A 540 12.13 -18.25 7.90
N LEU A 541 13.17 -19.02 8.27
CA LEU A 541 13.92 -18.85 9.51
C LEU A 541 14.70 -17.53 9.52
N GLY A 542 15.36 -17.17 8.41
CA GLY A 542 16.06 -15.89 8.29
C GLY A 542 15.13 -14.69 8.45
N VAL A 543 13.94 -14.76 7.84
CA VAL A 543 12.88 -13.76 7.99
C VAL A 543 12.37 -13.70 9.43
N LEU A 544 12.15 -14.84 10.06
CA LEU A 544 11.70 -14.90 11.45
C LEU A 544 12.72 -14.25 12.39
N VAL A 545 14.01 -14.60 12.26
CA VAL A 545 15.09 -14.04 13.09
C VAL A 545 15.17 -12.52 12.93
N VAL A 546 15.17 -12.01 11.68
CA VAL A 546 15.21 -10.56 11.45
C VAL A 546 13.98 -9.85 12.01
N ASN A 547 12.80 -10.43 11.86
CA ASN A 547 11.58 -9.86 12.43
C ASN A 547 11.61 -9.85 13.98
N LEU A 548 12.15 -10.90 14.61
CA LEU A 548 12.33 -10.93 16.07
C LEU A 548 13.32 -9.87 16.55
N ILE A 549 14.43 -9.68 15.82
CA ILE A 549 15.40 -8.60 16.10
C ILE A 549 14.72 -7.24 15.95
N VAL A 550 13.98 -7.00 14.87
CA VAL A 550 13.24 -5.75 14.64
C VAL A 550 12.24 -5.48 15.77
N LEU A 551 11.47 -6.48 16.18
CA LEU A 551 10.52 -6.36 17.28
C LEU A 551 11.23 -6.07 18.62
N PHE A 552 12.36 -6.73 18.88
CA PHE A 552 13.17 -6.47 20.06
C PHE A 552 13.70 -5.04 20.07
N VAL A 553 14.20 -4.53 18.94
CA VAL A 553 14.67 -3.14 18.82
C VAL A 553 13.51 -2.16 19.02
N LEU A 554 12.34 -2.39 18.41
CA LEU A 554 11.15 -1.56 18.61
C LEU A 554 10.72 -1.54 20.08
N PHE A 555 10.75 -2.70 20.74
CA PHE A 555 10.43 -2.81 22.16
C PHE A 555 11.44 -2.06 23.03
N ALA A 556 12.75 -2.22 22.79
CA ALA A 556 13.79 -1.54 23.54
C ALA A 556 13.71 -0.01 23.35
N VAL A 557 13.56 0.47 22.11
CA VAL A 557 13.37 1.90 21.83
C VAL A 557 12.13 2.42 22.54
N TRP A 558 11.04 1.66 22.54
CA TRP A 558 9.85 2.04 23.27
C TRP A 558 10.09 2.09 24.79
N GLU A 559 10.56 1.02 25.42
CA GLU A 559 10.72 0.92 26.87
C GLU A 559 11.67 1.99 27.42
N TYR A 560 12.79 2.23 26.73
CA TYR A 560 13.84 3.11 27.22
C TYR A 560 13.71 4.57 26.78
N ALA A 561 13.12 4.85 25.60
CA ALA A 561 13.06 6.20 25.03
C ALA A 561 11.64 6.75 24.84
N LEU A 562 10.67 5.94 24.38
CA LEU A 562 9.37 6.45 23.93
C LEU A 562 8.21 6.24 24.91
N LYS A 563 8.33 5.31 25.87
CA LYS A 563 7.30 4.96 26.88
C LYS A 563 6.92 6.15 27.75
N ARG A 564 7.83 7.11 27.89
CA ARG A 564 7.68 8.34 28.68
C ARG A 564 6.62 9.27 28.07
N ASP A 565 6.60 9.38 26.75
CA ASP A 565 5.66 10.23 26.03
C ASP A 565 5.27 9.58 24.69
N PHE A 566 3.99 9.25 24.57
CA PHE A 566 3.46 8.61 23.36
C PHE A 566 3.59 9.50 22.12
N THR A 567 3.72 10.81 22.28
CA THR A 567 3.94 11.75 21.18
C THR A 567 5.34 11.61 20.59
N LEU A 568 6.35 11.20 21.37
CA LEU A 568 7.66 10.79 20.84
C LEU A 568 7.55 9.53 20.00
N SER A 569 6.63 8.62 20.34
CA SER A 569 6.36 7.44 19.51
C SER A 569 5.83 7.84 18.13
N MET A 570 5.02 8.89 18.04
CA MET A 570 4.53 9.41 16.75
C MET A 570 5.66 9.99 15.89
N VAL A 571 6.60 10.73 16.49
CA VAL A 571 7.80 11.23 15.78
C VAL A 571 8.65 10.08 15.27
N PHE A 572 8.88 9.06 16.11
CA PHE A 572 9.63 7.87 15.73
C PHE A 572 8.96 7.11 14.58
N ILE A 573 7.64 6.82 14.69
CA ILE A 573 6.87 6.12 13.64
C ILE A 573 6.89 6.92 12.33
N GLY A 574 6.65 8.23 12.41
CA GLY A 574 6.72 9.13 11.25
C GLY A 574 8.08 9.06 10.56
N THR A 575 9.17 9.05 11.33
CA THR A 575 10.54 8.94 10.80
C THR A 575 10.74 7.62 10.06
N ILE A 576 10.44 6.48 10.68
CA ILE A 576 10.68 5.16 10.10
C ILE A 576 9.80 4.85 8.87
N SER A 577 8.65 5.50 8.75
CA SER A 577 7.72 5.31 7.63
C SER A 577 7.98 6.24 6.45
N VAL A 578 8.26 7.52 6.72
CA VAL A 578 8.32 8.56 5.69
C VAL A 578 9.74 8.72 5.13
N LEU A 579 10.76 8.69 5.98
CA LEU A 579 12.14 8.98 5.56
C LEU A 579 12.69 8.01 4.51
N PRO A 580 12.53 6.68 4.64
CA PRO A 580 13.07 5.76 3.64
C PRO A 580 12.47 5.96 2.25
N MET A 581 11.23 6.44 2.21
CA MET A 581 10.49 6.70 1.00
C MET A 581 10.93 7.99 0.32
N ILE A 582 11.17 9.04 1.11
CA ILE A 582 11.81 10.28 0.62
C ILE A 582 13.18 9.97 0.03
N VAL A 583 14.00 9.18 0.73
CA VAL A 583 15.33 8.75 0.23
C VAL A 583 15.19 7.94 -1.05
N GLY A 584 14.19 7.06 -1.16
CA GLY A 584 13.88 6.31 -2.37
C GLY A 584 13.50 7.22 -3.55
N MET A 585 12.67 8.24 -3.33
CA MET A 585 12.27 9.19 -4.37
C MET A 585 13.43 10.05 -4.86
N ILE A 586 14.24 10.57 -3.93
CA ILE A 586 15.44 11.38 -4.25
C ILE A 586 16.43 10.56 -5.07
N ALA A 587 16.56 9.26 -4.80
CA ALA A 587 17.48 8.39 -5.52
C ALA A 587 17.09 8.20 -7.01
N VAL A 588 15.80 8.27 -7.35
CA VAL A 588 15.30 7.99 -8.71
C VAL A 588 15.14 9.25 -9.56
N SER A 589 14.86 10.42 -8.95
CA SER A 589 14.74 11.67 -9.70
C SER A 589 15.15 12.88 -8.87
N SER A 590 16.03 13.72 -9.45
CA SER A 590 16.43 15.01 -8.88
C SER A 590 15.26 16.00 -8.80
N GLY A 591 14.25 15.87 -9.66
CA GLY A 591 13.03 16.68 -9.63
C GLY A 591 12.12 16.37 -8.42
N LEU A 592 12.33 15.24 -7.75
CA LEU A 592 11.58 14.83 -6.57
C LEU A 592 12.17 15.33 -5.25
N VAL A 593 13.36 15.93 -5.30
CA VAL A 593 14.04 16.49 -4.12
C VAL A 593 13.20 17.59 -3.45
N ILE A 594 12.56 18.46 -4.25
CA ILE A 594 11.70 19.52 -3.73
C ILE A 594 10.50 18.92 -2.96
N TYR A 595 9.89 17.84 -3.47
CA TYR A 595 8.81 17.17 -2.77
C TYR A 595 9.27 16.44 -1.50
N GLY A 596 10.49 15.87 -1.52
CA GLY A 596 11.13 15.33 -0.32
C GLY A 596 11.37 16.40 0.75
N ILE A 597 11.83 17.59 0.34
CA ILE A 597 12.01 18.74 1.23
C ILE A 597 10.66 19.24 1.76
N ILE A 598 9.63 19.36 0.92
CA ILE A 598 8.27 19.75 1.35
C ILE A 598 7.72 18.73 2.35
N ALA A 599 7.92 17.43 2.14
CA ALA A 599 7.50 16.39 3.08
C ALA A 599 8.20 16.51 4.44
N LEU A 600 9.52 16.76 4.42
CA LEU A 600 10.31 17.02 5.63
C LEU A 600 9.85 18.31 6.33
N LEU A 601 9.53 19.36 5.59
CA LEU A 601 9.00 20.62 6.12
C LEU A 601 7.60 20.43 6.72
N VAL A 602 6.70 19.68 6.08
CA VAL A 602 5.37 19.36 6.61
C VAL A 602 5.49 18.50 7.88
N ALA A 603 6.40 17.53 7.90
CA ALA A 603 6.69 16.76 9.10
C ALA A 603 7.27 17.63 10.22
N ALA A 604 8.21 18.53 9.90
CA ALA A 604 8.80 19.47 10.85
C ALA A 604 7.79 20.49 11.38
N LEU A 605 6.89 21.01 10.53
CA LEU A 605 5.80 21.91 10.91
C LEU A 605 4.76 21.19 11.77
N SER A 606 4.46 19.92 11.47
CA SER A 606 3.58 19.10 12.30
C SER A 606 4.17 18.87 13.69
N ILE A 607 5.49 18.65 13.78
CA ILE A 607 6.22 18.57 15.06
C ILE A 607 6.21 19.93 15.78
N ALA A 608 6.45 21.03 15.07
CA ALA A 608 6.44 22.38 15.63
C ALA A 608 5.05 22.85 16.11
N PHE A 609 3.97 22.28 15.58
CA PHE A 609 2.59 22.53 16.02
C PHE A 609 2.21 21.72 17.27
N ILE A 610 3.00 20.68 17.60
CA ILE A 610 2.83 19.79 18.76
C ILE A 610 3.72 20.24 19.94
N VAL A 611 4.88 20.84 19.65
CA VAL A 611 5.80 21.51 20.59
C VAL A 611 5.20 22.85 21.05
#